data_AF-X1APH3-F1
#
_entry.id   AF-X1APH3-F1
#
_cell.length_a   1.000
_cell.length_b   1.000
_cell.length_c   1.000
_cell.angle_alpha   90.00
_cell.angle_beta   90.00
_cell.angle_gamma   90.00
#
_symmetry.space_group_name_H-M   'P 1'
#
loop_
_entity.id
_entity.type
_entity.pdbx_description
1 polymer ?
#
loop_
_entity_poly.entity_id
_entity_poly.type
_entity_poly.pdbx_seq_one_letter_code
_entity_poly.pdbx_strand_id
1 'polypeptide(L)'
;MGYSTNLGPEVEFFLFFRNQEGEATTKTHDRGGYFDLLPVDLGEEARRDMVIALEKLGFEVEASHHEVAPGQHEIDFKYCDALTAADRIMTLKLTGKTIALKHNLHVTFMPKPVFGICGSGMHTHISLFKNGENIFYNPNGKYQLSKEALYFIGGLLKHAKGFTAITNPLVNSYKRLTPGYEAPIYIAWSERNRSPLVRVPAARGEGARAELRSPDPSCNPYLAFAVMIKAGIDGIKNQINPGEPVSQNIYTMSEEEKKSLGIES
;
A
#
# COMPACT_ATOMS: atom_id res chain seq x y z
N MET A 1 15.40 -17.60 12.13
CA MET A 1 16.30 -16.68 11.37
C MET A 1 16.74 -15.49 12.21
N GLY A 2 16.06 -15.18 13.33
CA GLY A 2 16.47 -14.09 14.24
C GLY A 2 16.10 -12.71 13.73
N TYR A 3 15.12 -12.61 12.83
CA TYR A 3 14.62 -11.35 12.29
C TYR A 3 13.35 -10.94 13.02
N SER A 4 13.20 -9.64 13.21
CA SER A 4 11.94 -8.95 13.50
C SER A 4 11.49 -8.22 12.25
N THR A 5 10.18 -7.99 12.11
CA THR A 5 9.59 -7.35 10.93
C THR A 5 8.86 -6.09 11.35
N ASN A 6 9.09 -5.01 10.62
CA ASN A 6 8.31 -3.78 10.71
C ASN A 6 7.47 -3.60 9.45
N LEU A 7 6.20 -3.23 9.63
CA LEU A 7 5.23 -2.95 8.59
C LEU A 7 4.69 -1.52 8.73
N GLY A 8 4.74 -0.75 7.64
CA GLY A 8 4.10 0.57 7.51
C GLY A 8 3.07 0.50 6.38
N PRO A 9 1.78 0.29 6.68
CA PRO A 9 0.74 0.27 5.68
C PRO A 9 0.19 1.68 5.42
N GLU A 10 0.14 2.07 4.15
CA GLU A 10 -0.59 3.26 3.65
C GLU A 10 -2.01 2.80 3.33
N VAL A 11 -3.05 3.35 3.96
CA VAL A 11 -4.43 2.86 3.81
C VAL A 11 -5.31 3.91 3.16
N GLU A 12 -5.54 3.74 1.86
CA GLU A 12 -6.42 4.61 1.09
C GLU A 12 -7.90 4.25 1.30
N PHE A 13 -8.79 5.25 1.18
CA PHE A 13 -10.24 5.06 1.26
C PHE A 13 -11.00 6.16 0.51
N PHE A 14 -12.30 5.95 0.31
CA PHE A 14 -13.20 6.95 -0.27
C PHE A 14 -14.27 7.42 0.71
N LEU A 15 -14.66 8.68 0.61
CA LEU A 15 -15.82 9.28 1.27
C LEU A 15 -16.92 9.64 0.26
N PHE A 16 -18.11 9.08 0.49
CA PHE A 16 -19.32 9.31 -0.29
C PHE A 16 -20.41 9.98 0.55
N PHE A 17 -21.29 10.73 -0.11
CA PHE A 17 -22.50 11.23 0.56
C PHE A 17 -23.45 10.10 0.95
N ARG A 18 -24.28 10.37 1.96
CA ARG A 18 -25.43 9.54 2.35
C ARG A 18 -26.75 10.20 1.92
N ASN A 19 -27.75 9.40 1.58
CA ASN A 19 -29.11 9.89 1.30
C ASN A 19 -29.88 10.20 2.59
N GLN A 20 -31.13 10.66 2.47
CA GLN A 20 -31.96 11.05 3.61
C GLN A 20 -32.31 9.86 4.51
N GLU A 21 -32.34 8.66 3.94
CA GLU A 21 -32.55 7.38 4.60
C GLU A 21 -31.28 6.86 5.30
N GLY A 22 -30.15 7.55 5.13
CA GLY A 22 -28.87 7.20 5.73
C GLY A 22 -28.08 6.12 4.99
N GLU A 23 -28.48 5.75 3.79
CA GLU A 23 -27.79 4.81 2.92
C GLU A 23 -26.65 5.50 2.15
N ALA A 24 -25.62 4.73 1.79
CA ALA A 24 -24.51 5.24 0.99
C ALA A 24 -24.94 5.56 -0.44
N THR A 25 -24.45 6.66 -1.00
CA THR A 25 -24.63 7.02 -2.42
C THR A 25 -23.35 6.75 -3.21
N THR A 26 -23.41 6.92 -4.54
CA THR A 26 -22.25 6.84 -5.44
C THR A 26 -21.61 8.20 -5.71
N LYS A 27 -22.09 9.28 -5.06
CA LYS A 27 -21.57 10.64 -5.24
C LYS A 27 -20.49 10.92 -4.21
N THR A 28 -19.27 11.21 -4.69
CA THR A 28 -18.15 11.63 -3.83
C THR A 28 -18.50 12.95 -3.16
N HIS A 29 -18.00 13.12 -1.94
CA HIS A 29 -18.30 14.31 -1.15
C HIS A 29 -17.60 15.59 -1.66
N ASP A 30 -16.56 15.45 -2.47
CA ASP A 30 -15.83 16.54 -3.12
C ASP A 30 -15.39 16.20 -4.56
N ARG A 31 -14.53 17.08 -5.12
CA ARG A 31 -13.85 16.93 -6.41
C ARG A 31 -12.34 17.18 -6.32
N GLY A 32 -11.76 16.96 -5.14
CA GLY A 32 -10.32 17.17 -4.89
C GLY A 32 -9.45 16.19 -5.66
N GLY A 33 -8.18 16.54 -5.76
CA GLY A 33 -7.11 15.68 -6.23
C GLY A 33 -5.94 15.61 -5.25
N TYR A 34 -4.83 15.03 -5.72
CA TYR A 34 -3.68 14.72 -4.89
C TYR A 34 -3.12 15.97 -4.21
N PHE A 35 -3.10 15.97 -2.87
CA PHE A 35 -2.59 17.07 -2.03
C PHE A 35 -3.34 18.41 -2.21
N ASP A 36 -4.55 18.40 -2.77
CA ASP A 36 -5.39 19.60 -2.78
C ASP A 36 -5.78 20.02 -1.36
N LEU A 37 -6.03 21.32 -1.19
CA LEU A 37 -6.46 21.94 0.06
C LEU A 37 -7.86 22.54 -0.12
N LEU A 38 -8.44 23.04 0.98
CA LEU A 38 -9.60 23.93 0.90
C LEU A 38 -9.35 25.09 -0.09
N PRO A 39 -10.35 25.48 -0.89
CA PRO A 39 -11.76 25.09 -0.83
C PRO A 39 -12.15 23.87 -1.70
N VAL A 40 -11.19 23.13 -2.25
CA VAL A 40 -11.48 22.00 -3.16
C VAL A 40 -11.62 20.68 -2.38
N ASP A 41 -10.73 20.43 -1.42
CA ASP A 41 -10.82 19.31 -0.47
C ASP A 41 -11.88 19.62 0.60
N LEU A 42 -13.04 18.99 0.50
CA LEU A 42 -14.12 19.15 1.50
C LEU A 42 -14.07 18.05 2.58
N GLY A 43 -13.11 17.13 2.48
CA GLY A 43 -12.92 16.03 3.42
C GLY A 43 -12.01 16.37 4.59
N GLU A 44 -11.37 17.54 4.58
CA GLU A 44 -10.39 17.95 5.58
C GLU A 44 -10.92 17.82 7.02
N GLU A 45 -12.16 18.27 7.30
CA GLU A 45 -12.73 18.18 8.65
C GLU A 45 -12.97 16.74 9.10
N ALA A 46 -13.59 15.91 8.25
CA ALA A 46 -13.83 14.51 8.56
C ALA A 46 -12.52 13.74 8.76
N ARG A 47 -11.52 14.00 7.89
CA ARG A 47 -10.20 13.40 7.93
C ARG A 47 -9.42 13.84 9.17
N ARG A 48 -9.44 15.13 9.52
CA ARG A 48 -8.85 15.66 10.76
C ARG A 48 -9.46 14.99 11.99
N ASP A 49 -10.78 14.84 12.04
CA ASP A 49 -11.45 14.20 13.17
C ASP A 49 -11.12 12.70 13.27
N MET A 50 -10.90 12.02 12.13
CA MET A 50 -10.38 10.65 12.11
C MET A 50 -8.98 10.59 12.71
N VAL A 51 -8.07 11.48 12.29
CA VAL A 51 -6.70 11.56 12.82
C VAL A 51 -6.72 11.79 14.34
N ILE A 52 -7.46 12.80 14.82
CA ILE A 52 -7.58 13.09 16.26
C ILE A 52 -8.11 11.88 17.04
N ALA A 53 -9.08 11.16 16.49
CA ALA A 53 -9.61 9.95 17.13
C ALA A 53 -8.57 8.83 17.19
N LEU A 54 -7.81 8.63 16.11
CA LEU A 54 -6.74 7.63 16.04
C LEU A 54 -5.60 7.95 17.00
N GLU A 55 -5.17 9.21 17.10
CA GLU A 55 -4.15 9.64 18.06
C GLU A 55 -4.58 9.35 19.50
N LYS A 56 -5.86 9.59 19.85
CA LYS A 56 -6.41 9.22 21.16
C LYS A 56 -6.45 7.71 21.42
N LEU A 57 -6.43 6.90 20.35
CA LEU A 57 -6.31 5.44 20.41
C LEU A 57 -4.85 4.95 20.38
N GLY A 58 -3.87 5.87 20.47
CA GLY A 58 -2.45 5.55 20.54
C GLY A 58 -1.77 5.34 19.19
N PHE A 59 -2.34 5.85 18.10
CA PHE A 59 -1.66 5.91 16.81
C PHE A 59 -0.65 7.06 16.81
N GLU A 60 0.50 6.83 16.21
CA GLU A 60 1.39 7.89 15.76
C GLU A 60 1.12 8.07 14.26
N VAL A 61 0.28 9.04 13.91
CA VAL A 61 -0.09 9.35 12.52
C VAL A 61 1.06 10.15 11.88
N GLU A 62 1.56 9.69 10.75
CA GLU A 62 2.69 10.34 10.06
C GLU A 62 2.22 11.37 9.04
N ALA A 63 1.15 11.04 8.31
CA ALA A 63 0.58 11.90 7.28
C ALA A 63 -0.91 11.65 7.11
N SER A 64 -1.60 12.65 6.57
CA SER A 64 -2.94 12.49 6.05
C SER A 64 -3.20 13.53 4.97
N HIS A 65 -3.71 13.10 3.83
CA HIS A 65 -3.94 13.97 2.68
C HIS A 65 -5.10 13.48 1.81
N HIS A 66 -5.54 14.36 0.92
CA HIS A 66 -6.39 14.00 -0.20
C HIS A 66 -5.56 13.22 -1.24
N GLU A 67 -6.14 12.18 -1.80
CA GLU A 67 -5.53 11.28 -2.78
C GLU A 67 -5.89 11.67 -4.22
N VAL A 68 -5.43 10.91 -5.22
CA VAL A 68 -5.53 11.28 -6.63
C VAL A 68 -6.97 11.39 -7.13
N ALA A 69 -7.88 10.52 -6.70
CA ALA A 69 -9.26 10.52 -7.17
C ALA A 69 -10.20 11.41 -6.31
N PRO A 70 -11.26 11.98 -6.90
CA PRO A 70 -12.30 12.69 -6.16
C PRO A 70 -12.84 11.88 -4.98
N GLY A 71 -12.88 12.50 -3.80
CA GLY A 71 -13.33 11.90 -2.56
C GLY A 71 -12.41 10.81 -1.99
N GLN A 72 -11.19 10.67 -2.50
CA GLN A 72 -10.20 9.71 -2.02
C GLN A 72 -9.29 10.36 -0.98
N HIS A 73 -8.96 9.61 0.07
CA HIS A 73 -8.06 10.08 1.13
C HIS A 73 -7.14 8.96 1.59
N GLU A 74 -6.07 9.38 2.25
CA GLU A 74 -5.09 8.51 2.89
C GLU A 74 -4.82 8.98 4.32
N ILE A 75 -4.61 8.00 5.21
CA ILE A 75 -4.10 8.21 6.56
C ILE A 75 -2.99 7.19 6.79
N ASP A 76 -1.80 7.70 7.02
CA ASP A 76 -0.61 6.90 7.28
C ASP A 76 -0.25 6.93 8.74
N PHE A 77 0.12 5.78 9.27
CA PHE A 77 0.62 5.67 10.63
C PHE A 77 1.97 4.99 10.66
N LYS A 78 2.75 5.35 11.67
CA LYS A 78 4.11 4.88 11.84
C LYS A 78 4.18 3.36 11.85
N TYR A 79 5.22 2.86 11.18
CA TYR A 79 5.49 1.43 11.13
C TYR A 79 5.58 0.82 12.53
N CYS A 80 5.19 -0.44 12.63
CA CYS A 80 5.27 -1.22 13.86
C CYS A 80 5.40 -2.71 13.53
N ASP A 81 5.46 -3.57 14.54
CA ASP A 81 5.48 -5.00 14.30
C ASP A 81 4.23 -5.48 13.56
N ALA A 82 4.34 -6.64 12.91
CA ALA A 82 3.31 -7.11 11.98
C ALA A 82 1.93 -7.32 12.61
N LEU A 83 1.87 -7.75 13.88
CA LEU A 83 0.59 -7.99 14.55
C LEU A 83 -0.05 -6.66 14.93
N THR A 84 0.71 -5.77 15.56
CA THR A 84 0.26 -4.42 15.89
C THR A 84 -0.20 -3.66 14.65
N ALA A 85 0.51 -3.78 13.52
CA ALA A 85 0.10 -3.15 12.26
C ALA A 85 -1.26 -3.68 11.77
N ALA A 86 -1.52 -4.97 11.89
CA ALA A 86 -2.80 -5.56 11.49
C ALA A 86 -3.95 -5.10 12.39
N ASP A 87 -3.73 -5.05 13.71
CA ASP A 87 -4.69 -4.52 14.69
C ASP A 87 -5.02 -3.05 14.41
N ARG A 88 -3.98 -2.26 14.10
CA ARG A 88 -4.11 -0.85 13.74
C ARG A 88 -4.93 -0.65 12.46
N ILE A 89 -4.73 -1.46 11.43
CA ILE A 89 -5.56 -1.38 10.21
C ILE A 89 -7.04 -1.64 10.53
N MET A 90 -7.34 -2.66 11.34
CA MET A 90 -8.72 -2.96 11.73
C MET A 90 -9.34 -1.81 12.54
N THR A 91 -8.56 -1.23 13.46
CA THR A 91 -8.98 -0.09 14.27
C THR A 91 -9.17 1.17 13.43
N LEU A 92 -8.31 1.42 12.45
CA LEU A 92 -8.44 2.51 11.48
C LEU A 92 -9.73 2.37 10.68
N LYS A 93 -10.01 1.19 10.12
CA LYS A 93 -11.24 0.95 9.35
C LYS A 93 -12.49 1.19 10.17
N LEU A 94 -12.51 0.76 11.43
CA LEU A 94 -13.65 0.98 12.33
C LEU A 94 -13.80 2.47 12.69
N THR A 95 -12.70 3.11 13.09
CA THR A 95 -12.68 4.52 13.48
C THR A 95 -13.12 5.42 12.33
N GLY A 96 -12.57 5.20 11.13
CA GLY A 96 -12.97 5.91 9.92
C GLY A 96 -14.46 5.78 9.64
N LYS A 97 -15.03 4.57 9.79
CA LYS A 97 -16.49 4.35 9.62
C LYS A 97 -17.30 5.11 10.65
N THR A 98 -16.90 5.06 11.92
CA THR A 98 -17.61 5.75 13.00
C THR A 98 -17.56 7.28 12.84
N ILE A 99 -16.40 7.84 12.48
CA ILE A 99 -16.26 9.28 12.32
C ILE A 99 -16.96 9.76 11.05
N ALA A 100 -16.84 9.05 9.92
CA ALA A 100 -17.56 9.40 8.69
C ALA A 100 -19.07 9.49 8.92
N LEU A 101 -19.65 8.57 9.69
CA LEU A 101 -21.08 8.61 10.04
C LEU A 101 -21.47 9.89 10.81
N LYS A 102 -20.60 10.42 11.68
CA LYS A 102 -20.84 11.68 12.41
C LYS A 102 -20.85 12.89 11.47
N HIS A 103 -20.11 12.81 10.38
CA HIS A 103 -20.05 13.81 9.31
C HIS A 103 -21.12 13.60 8.22
N ASN A 104 -22.07 12.68 8.43
CA ASN A 104 -23.07 12.26 7.44
C ASN A 104 -22.46 11.73 6.12
N LEU A 105 -21.27 11.16 6.20
CA LEU A 105 -20.54 10.54 5.10
C LEU A 105 -20.51 9.02 5.25
N HIS A 106 -20.29 8.33 4.14
CA HIS A 106 -20.02 6.91 4.08
C HIS A 106 -18.56 6.70 3.65
N VAL A 107 -17.76 6.10 4.52
CA VAL A 107 -16.41 5.65 4.16
C VAL A 107 -16.44 4.24 3.59
N THR A 108 -15.66 4.02 2.53
CA THR A 108 -15.42 2.69 1.99
C THR A 108 -13.94 2.44 1.72
N PHE A 109 -13.53 1.21 2.01
CA PHE A 109 -12.19 0.66 1.79
C PHE A 109 -12.20 -0.30 0.58
N MET A 110 -13.21 -0.14 -0.28
CA MET A 110 -13.39 -0.95 -1.48
C MET A 110 -12.26 -0.64 -2.49
N PRO A 111 -11.65 -1.65 -3.14
CA PRO A 111 -10.49 -1.42 -3.99
C PRO A 111 -10.75 -0.52 -5.21
N LYS A 112 -11.94 -0.60 -5.80
CA LYS A 112 -12.34 0.18 -6.99
C LYS A 112 -13.83 0.49 -6.94
N PRO A 113 -14.25 1.51 -6.16
CA PRO A 113 -15.67 1.85 -6.00
C PRO A 113 -16.24 2.54 -7.25
N VAL A 114 -15.40 3.22 -8.03
CA VAL A 114 -15.80 3.97 -9.22
C VAL A 114 -14.93 3.60 -10.42
N PHE A 115 -15.55 3.39 -11.58
CA PHE A 115 -14.85 3.13 -12.84
C PHE A 115 -14.22 4.41 -13.38
N GLY A 116 -13.04 4.31 -14.01
CA GLY A 116 -12.42 5.44 -14.71
C GLY A 116 -11.57 6.38 -13.84
N ILE A 117 -11.45 6.14 -12.54
CA ILE A 117 -10.63 6.93 -11.60
C ILE A 117 -9.73 6.02 -10.76
N CYS A 118 -8.76 6.56 -10.00
CA CYS A 118 -7.91 5.76 -9.11
C CYS A 118 -8.72 4.93 -8.10
N GLY A 119 -8.16 3.81 -7.68
CA GLY A 119 -8.78 2.93 -6.67
C GLY A 119 -7.93 2.91 -5.41
N SER A 120 -8.48 2.41 -4.31
CA SER A 120 -7.80 2.40 -3.01
C SER A 120 -6.80 1.24 -2.89
N GLY A 121 -5.52 1.58 -2.71
CA GLY A 121 -4.43 0.68 -2.36
C GLY A 121 -4.25 0.51 -0.84
N MET A 122 -3.51 -0.54 -0.48
CA MET A 122 -2.93 -0.69 0.85
C MET A 122 -1.43 -0.95 0.73
N HIS A 123 -0.69 0.06 0.26
CA HIS A 123 0.74 -0.11 0.04
C HIS A 123 1.39 -0.49 1.36
N THR A 124 2.15 -1.59 1.36
CA THR A 124 2.73 -2.11 2.58
C THR A 124 4.24 -1.98 2.49
N HIS A 125 4.80 -1.07 3.29
CA HIS A 125 6.24 -0.96 3.50
C HIS A 125 6.70 -2.05 4.45
N ILE A 126 7.70 -2.83 4.05
CA ILE A 126 8.22 -3.96 4.82
C ILE A 126 9.73 -3.77 5.01
N SER A 127 10.19 -3.95 6.25
CA SER A 127 11.62 -4.00 6.58
C SER A 127 11.89 -5.09 7.61
N LEU A 128 13.09 -5.65 7.57
CA LEU A 128 13.55 -6.64 8.54
C LEU A 128 14.66 -6.06 9.40
N PHE A 129 14.65 -6.43 10.67
CA PHE A 129 15.64 -6.00 11.65
C PHE A 129 16.25 -7.19 12.37
N LYS A 130 17.54 -7.12 12.67
CA LYS A 130 18.27 -8.10 13.47
C LYS A 130 19.15 -7.35 14.47
N ASN A 131 19.03 -7.68 15.74
CA ASN A 131 19.78 -7.03 16.82
C ASN A 131 19.62 -5.49 16.85
N GLY A 132 18.43 -4.99 16.48
CA GLY A 132 18.16 -3.54 16.43
C GLY A 132 18.59 -2.84 15.13
N GLU A 133 19.28 -3.52 14.22
CA GLU A 133 19.74 -2.93 12.97
C GLU A 133 18.84 -3.34 11.78
N ASN A 134 18.55 -2.39 10.90
CA ASN A 134 17.82 -2.65 9.66
C ASN A 134 18.71 -3.44 8.69
N ILE A 135 18.40 -4.72 8.50
CA ILE A 135 19.23 -5.59 7.67
C ILE A 135 19.04 -5.36 6.18
N PHE A 136 18.07 -4.54 5.75
CA PHE A 136 17.90 -4.23 4.34
C PHE A 136 18.92 -3.23 3.81
N TYR A 137 19.49 -2.40 4.69
CA TYR A 137 20.45 -1.39 4.30
C TYR A 137 21.86 -1.97 4.23
N ASN A 138 22.59 -1.64 3.17
CA ASN A 138 24.03 -1.85 3.10
C ASN A 138 24.67 -0.70 2.31
N PRO A 139 25.48 0.18 2.92
CA PRO A 139 26.07 1.34 2.23
C PRO A 139 26.96 0.95 1.05
N ASN A 140 27.57 -0.23 1.09
CA ASN A 140 28.45 -0.75 0.05
C ASN A 140 27.73 -1.72 -0.91
N GLY A 141 26.44 -1.99 -0.69
CA GLY A 141 25.64 -2.85 -1.52
C GLY A 141 25.21 -2.18 -2.82
N LYS A 142 24.91 -2.98 -3.84
CA LYS A 142 24.25 -2.48 -5.06
C LYS A 142 22.93 -1.81 -4.64
N TYR A 143 22.66 -0.60 -5.14
CA TYR A 143 21.48 0.19 -4.78
C TYR A 143 21.42 0.63 -3.29
N GLN A 144 22.53 0.47 -2.58
CA GLN A 144 22.65 0.56 -1.12
C GLN A 144 21.73 -0.42 -0.36
N LEU A 145 21.47 -1.57 -0.98
CA LEU A 145 20.68 -2.66 -0.41
C LEU A 145 21.57 -3.86 -0.05
N SER A 146 21.24 -4.55 1.03
CA SER A 146 21.87 -5.82 1.38
C SER A 146 21.45 -6.94 0.42
N LYS A 147 22.16 -8.06 0.46
CA LYS A 147 21.74 -9.27 -0.29
C LYS A 147 20.41 -9.80 0.26
N GLU A 148 20.22 -9.71 1.57
CA GLU A 148 18.98 -10.09 2.26
C GLU A 148 17.79 -9.27 1.76
N ALA A 149 17.93 -7.95 1.56
CA ALA A 149 16.89 -7.13 0.96
C ALA A 149 16.54 -7.60 -0.46
N LEU A 150 17.57 -7.79 -1.30
CA LEU A 150 17.36 -8.24 -2.67
C LEU A 150 16.67 -9.61 -2.70
N TYR A 151 17.12 -10.57 -1.88
CA TYR A 151 16.50 -11.88 -1.79
C TYR A 151 15.08 -11.81 -1.24
N PHE A 152 14.80 -10.93 -0.29
CA PHE A 152 13.44 -10.70 0.21
C PHE A 152 12.53 -10.21 -0.92
N ILE A 153 12.97 -9.24 -1.72
CA ILE A 153 12.25 -8.75 -2.90
C ILE A 153 12.06 -9.90 -3.90
N GLY A 154 13.09 -10.71 -4.16
CA GLY A 154 12.99 -11.86 -5.07
C GLY A 154 11.95 -12.88 -4.62
N GLY A 155 11.82 -13.10 -3.31
CA GLY A 155 10.74 -13.89 -2.73
C GLY A 155 9.35 -13.31 -2.98
N LEU A 156 9.18 -11.99 -2.80
CA LEU A 156 7.91 -11.31 -3.10
C LEU A 156 7.54 -11.45 -4.58
N LEU A 157 8.48 -11.23 -5.50
CA LEU A 157 8.22 -11.34 -6.93
C LEU A 157 7.85 -12.78 -7.33
N LYS A 158 8.61 -13.77 -6.84
CA LYS A 158 8.37 -15.19 -7.13
C LYS A 158 6.97 -15.66 -6.74
N HIS A 159 6.47 -15.21 -5.60
CA HIS A 159 5.20 -15.67 -5.02
C HIS A 159 4.02 -14.74 -5.32
N ALA A 160 4.24 -13.68 -6.11
CA ALA A 160 3.25 -12.63 -6.37
C ALA A 160 1.89 -13.16 -6.81
N LYS A 161 1.87 -14.06 -7.81
CA LYS A 161 0.63 -14.67 -8.32
C LYS A 161 -0.13 -15.46 -7.26
N GLY A 162 0.61 -16.16 -6.39
CA GLY A 162 0.03 -16.98 -5.32
C GLY A 162 -0.58 -16.14 -4.22
N PHE A 163 0.16 -15.19 -3.65
CA PHE A 163 -0.36 -14.38 -2.54
C PHE A 163 -1.39 -13.34 -2.99
N THR A 164 -1.47 -13.01 -4.29
CA THR A 164 -2.45 -12.05 -4.82
C THR A 164 -3.88 -12.44 -4.45
N ALA A 165 -4.22 -13.73 -4.44
CA ALA A 165 -5.55 -14.19 -4.01
C ALA A 165 -5.90 -13.81 -2.55
N ILE A 166 -4.89 -13.59 -1.71
CA ILE A 166 -5.05 -13.26 -0.28
C ILE A 166 -4.96 -11.75 -0.06
N THR A 167 -4.05 -11.08 -0.75
CA THR A 167 -3.84 -9.63 -0.64
C THR A 167 -4.85 -8.81 -1.47
N ASN A 168 -5.54 -9.46 -2.42
CA ASN A 168 -6.55 -8.91 -3.32
C ASN A 168 -7.76 -9.86 -3.39
N PRO A 169 -8.50 -10.05 -2.28
CA PRO A 169 -9.42 -11.18 -2.14
C PRO A 169 -10.75 -11.01 -2.85
N LEU A 170 -11.11 -9.78 -3.26
CA LEU A 170 -12.42 -9.51 -3.86
C LEU A 170 -12.32 -9.50 -5.38
N VAL A 171 -13.42 -9.85 -6.06
CA VAL A 171 -13.56 -9.62 -7.52
C VAL A 171 -13.30 -8.14 -7.86
N ASN A 172 -13.67 -7.23 -6.96
CA ASN A 172 -13.43 -5.80 -7.13
C ASN A 172 -11.95 -5.40 -7.05
N SER A 173 -11.12 -6.15 -6.31
CA SER A 173 -9.67 -5.96 -6.25
C SER A 173 -9.04 -5.99 -7.65
N TYR A 174 -9.45 -6.94 -8.48
CA TYR A 174 -8.96 -7.08 -9.86
C TYR A 174 -9.45 -5.96 -10.80
N LYS A 175 -10.44 -5.15 -10.39
CA LYS A 175 -10.83 -3.94 -11.12
C LYS A 175 -9.92 -2.75 -10.78
N ARG A 176 -9.25 -2.79 -9.62
CA ARG A 176 -8.17 -1.85 -9.26
C ARG A 176 -6.90 -2.13 -10.06
N LEU A 177 -6.53 -3.42 -10.20
CA LEU A 177 -5.35 -3.90 -10.93
C LEU A 177 -5.55 -3.80 -12.46
N THR A 178 -5.74 -2.57 -12.95
CA THR A 178 -5.87 -2.22 -14.37
C THR A 178 -4.89 -1.09 -14.71
N PRO A 179 -4.35 -1.05 -15.94
CA PRO A 179 -3.37 -0.04 -16.33
C PRO A 179 -3.94 1.38 -16.24
N GLY A 180 -3.08 2.35 -15.89
CA GLY A 180 -3.40 3.79 -15.95
C GLY A 180 -3.84 4.45 -14.64
N TYR A 181 -3.85 3.73 -13.52
CA TYR A 181 -4.35 4.23 -12.22
C TYR A 181 -3.37 4.01 -11.05
N GLU A 182 -2.06 4.10 -11.30
CA GLU A 182 -0.96 3.85 -10.33
C GLU A 182 -0.91 2.48 -9.63
N ALA A 183 -1.88 1.60 -9.91
CA ALA A 183 -1.93 0.24 -9.40
C ALA A 183 -0.95 -0.68 -10.15
N PRO A 184 -0.19 -1.53 -9.44
CA PRO A 184 0.77 -2.41 -10.09
C PRO A 184 0.06 -3.57 -10.78
N ILE A 185 0.33 -3.76 -12.07
CA ILE A 185 -0.20 -4.90 -12.87
C ILE A 185 0.92 -5.80 -13.41
N TYR A 186 2.17 -5.47 -13.09
CA TYR A 186 3.35 -6.15 -13.60
C TYR A 186 4.28 -6.55 -12.46
N ILE A 187 4.72 -7.80 -12.47
CA ILE A 187 5.65 -8.38 -11.51
C ILE A 187 7.05 -7.92 -11.85
N ALA A 188 7.41 -6.77 -11.29
CA ALA A 188 8.74 -6.17 -11.39
C ALA A 188 9.06 -5.44 -10.08
N TRP A 189 10.32 -5.04 -9.94
CA TRP A 189 10.72 -4.13 -8.88
C TRP A 189 11.51 -2.95 -9.45
N SER A 190 11.54 -1.83 -8.73
CA SER A 190 12.32 -0.66 -9.12
C SER A 190 12.72 0.21 -7.94
N GLU A 191 13.78 1.00 -8.13
CA GLU A 191 14.09 2.11 -7.24
C GLU A 191 13.24 3.33 -7.63
N ARG A 192 12.52 3.92 -6.68
CA ARG A 192 11.75 5.17 -6.81
C ARG A 192 10.53 5.15 -7.75
N ASN A 193 10.51 4.33 -8.80
CA ASN A 193 9.39 4.24 -9.74
C ASN A 193 8.14 3.62 -9.08
N ARG A 194 6.95 4.16 -9.40
CA ARG A 194 5.63 3.78 -8.87
C ARG A 194 4.86 2.77 -9.75
N SER A 195 5.30 2.51 -10.99
CA SER A 195 4.68 1.50 -11.86
C SER A 195 4.88 0.01 -11.47
N PRO A 196 5.97 -0.41 -10.78
CA PRO A 196 6.21 -1.83 -10.50
C PRO A 196 5.43 -2.33 -9.27
N LEU A 197 5.34 -3.65 -9.15
CA LEU A 197 4.78 -4.34 -7.97
C LEU A 197 5.50 -4.00 -6.67
N VAL A 198 6.84 -4.01 -6.69
CA VAL A 198 7.67 -3.68 -5.53
C VAL A 198 8.47 -2.42 -5.82
N ARG A 199 8.29 -1.40 -4.99
CA ARG A 199 9.09 -0.16 -5.04
C ARG A 199 10.08 -0.16 -3.87
N VAL A 200 11.29 0.31 -4.13
CA VAL A 200 12.25 0.63 -3.06
C VAL A 200 12.29 2.16 -2.92
N PRO A 201 11.74 2.74 -1.83
CA PRO A 201 11.79 4.17 -1.59
C PRO A 201 13.23 4.71 -1.51
N ALA A 202 13.39 6.03 -1.64
CA ALA A 202 14.72 6.66 -1.63
C ALA A 202 15.39 6.69 -0.24
N ALA A 203 14.62 6.56 0.84
CA ALA A 203 15.14 6.52 2.20
C ALA A 203 16.11 5.34 2.40
N ARG A 204 17.13 5.54 3.24
CA ARG A 204 18.24 4.60 3.52
C ARG A 204 18.53 4.58 5.01
N GLY A 205 19.51 3.79 5.45
CA GLY A 205 19.74 3.56 6.88
C GLY A 205 18.56 2.79 7.48
N GLU A 206 18.04 3.27 8.61
CA GLU A 206 16.86 2.69 9.26
C GLU A 206 15.61 2.75 8.37
N GLY A 207 15.54 3.69 7.41
CA GLY A 207 14.41 3.85 6.50
C GLY A 207 14.40 2.91 5.28
N ALA A 208 15.40 2.04 5.12
CA ALA A 208 15.48 1.11 3.98
C ALA A 208 14.36 0.06 4.06
N ARG A 209 13.54 -0.06 3.01
CA ARG A 209 12.34 -0.91 3.00
C ARG A 209 11.92 -1.29 1.57
N ALA A 210 11.12 -2.35 1.48
CA ALA A 210 10.43 -2.75 0.25
C ALA A 210 8.95 -2.38 0.38
N GLU A 211 8.41 -1.61 -0.55
CA GLU A 211 7.01 -1.21 -0.65
C GLU A 211 6.29 -2.15 -1.61
N LEU A 212 5.44 -3.04 -1.09
CA LEU A 212 4.58 -3.88 -1.91
C LEU A 212 3.25 -3.15 -2.16
N ARG A 213 3.00 -2.81 -3.42
CA ARG A 213 1.89 -1.91 -3.82
C ARG A 213 0.59 -2.62 -4.20
N SER A 214 0.64 -3.94 -4.41
CA SER A 214 -0.52 -4.71 -4.85
C SER A 214 -1.60 -4.97 -3.81
N PRO A 215 -1.38 -5.03 -2.49
CA PRO A 215 -2.46 -5.25 -1.54
C PRO A 215 -3.49 -4.12 -1.61
N ASP A 216 -4.75 -4.43 -1.32
CA ASP A 216 -5.79 -3.42 -1.11
C ASP A 216 -6.39 -3.49 0.30
N PRO A 217 -7.11 -2.43 0.73
CA PRO A 217 -7.70 -2.36 2.05
C PRO A 217 -8.84 -3.39 2.28
N SER A 218 -9.27 -4.15 1.27
CA SER A 218 -10.26 -5.20 1.46
C SER A 218 -9.67 -6.50 2.01
N CYS A 219 -8.35 -6.66 1.95
CA CYS A 219 -7.69 -7.84 2.49
C CYS A 219 -7.84 -7.95 4.02
N ASN A 220 -7.74 -9.20 4.50
CA ASN A 220 -7.52 -9.47 5.91
C ASN A 220 -6.04 -9.16 6.21
N PRO A 221 -5.72 -8.12 7.01
CA PRO A 221 -4.34 -7.67 7.18
C PRO A 221 -3.45 -8.73 7.83
N TYR A 222 -3.99 -9.54 8.75
CA TYR A 222 -3.24 -10.62 9.40
C TYR A 222 -2.78 -11.67 8.38
N LEU A 223 -3.70 -12.11 7.51
CA LEU A 223 -3.38 -13.10 6.47
C LEU A 223 -2.46 -12.50 5.42
N ALA A 224 -2.74 -11.27 4.98
CA ALA A 224 -1.95 -10.57 3.99
C ALA A 224 -0.50 -10.42 4.45
N PHE A 225 -0.28 -9.96 5.69
CA PHE A 225 1.05 -9.81 6.25
C PHE A 225 1.76 -11.14 6.45
N ALA A 226 1.05 -12.18 6.91
CA ALA A 226 1.63 -13.51 7.03
C ALA A 226 2.20 -14.02 5.70
N VAL A 227 1.45 -13.89 4.60
CA VAL A 227 1.90 -14.37 3.28
C VAL A 227 2.98 -13.50 2.65
N MET A 228 2.92 -12.18 2.83
CA MET A 228 3.98 -11.26 2.38
C MET A 228 5.32 -11.56 3.08
N ILE A 229 5.29 -11.68 4.41
CA ILE A 229 6.48 -12.01 5.20
C ILE A 229 7.00 -13.40 4.82
N LYS A 230 6.11 -14.39 4.70
CA LYS A 230 6.49 -15.75 4.32
C LYS A 230 7.15 -15.80 2.94
N ALA A 231 6.61 -15.07 1.96
CA ALA A 231 7.16 -14.97 0.61
C ALA A 231 8.57 -14.36 0.63
N GLY A 232 8.76 -13.23 1.31
CA GLY A 232 10.08 -12.61 1.41
C GLY A 232 11.10 -13.45 2.19
N ILE A 233 10.68 -14.13 3.26
CA ILE A 233 11.55 -15.06 4.01
C ILE A 233 11.94 -16.28 3.17
N ASP A 234 11.04 -16.81 2.34
CA ASP A 234 11.38 -17.86 1.37
C ASP A 234 12.44 -17.37 0.38
N GLY A 235 12.30 -16.12 -0.08
CA GLY A 235 13.29 -15.37 -0.83
C GLY A 235 14.69 -15.45 -0.24
N ILE A 236 14.83 -15.04 1.02
CA ILE A 236 16.11 -15.06 1.76
C ILE A 236 16.64 -16.48 1.91
N LYS A 237 15.80 -17.44 2.29
CA LYS A 237 16.23 -18.84 2.52
C LYS A 237 16.79 -19.50 1.27
N ASN A 238 16.16 -19.24 0.13
CA ASN A 238 16.51 -19.85 -1.15
C ASN A 238 17.37 -18.94 -2.04
N GLN A 239 17.81 -17.79 -1.51
CA GLN A 239 18.65 -16.81 -2.23
C GLN A 239 18.07 -16.41 -3.60
N ILE A 240 16.75 -16.20 -3.65
CA ILE A 240 16.04 -15.92 -4.90
C ILE A 240 16.41 -14.52 -5.38
N ASN A 241 17.12 -14.42 -6.52
CA ASN A 241 17.51 -13.14 -7.09
C ASN A 241 16.31 -12.45 -7.75
N PRO A 242 16.00 -11.18 -7.42
CA PRO A 242 14.90 -10.43 -8.03
C PRO A 242 15.18 -9.95 -9.46
N GLY A 243 16.39 -10.17 -9.98
CA GLY A 243 16.84 -9.61 -11.26
C GLY A 243 17.17 -8.12 -11.17
N GLU A 244 17.41 -7.50 -12.31
CA GLU A 244 17.66 -6.06 -12.38
C GLU A 244 16.37 -5.25 -12.21
N PRO A 245 16.43 -4.07 -11.56
CA PRO A 245 15.27 -3.21 -11.41
C PRO A 245 14.82 -2.65 -12.76
N VAL A 246 13.51 -2.49 -12.93
CA VAL A 246 12.91 -1.89 -14.11
C VAL A 246 12.70 -0.39 -13.86
N SER A 247 13.67 0.42 -14.30
CA SER A 247 13.66 1.88 -14.06
C SER A 247 12.75 2.68 -14.99
N GLN A 248 12.21 2.04 -16.04
CA GLN A 248 11.31 2.67 -17.01
C GLN A 248 9.84 2.53 -16.60
N ASN A 249 8.98 3.38 -17.12
CA ASN A 249 7.54 3.26 -16.91
C ASN A 249 7.01 2.02 -17.64
N ILE A 250 6.64 0.98 -16.89
CA ILE A 250 6.23 -0.32 -17.45
C ILE A 250 4.92 -0.18 -18.27
N TYR A 251 4.08 0.81 -17.94
CA TYR A 251 2.82 1.04 -18.64
C TYR A 251 3.02 1.51 -20.09
N THR A 252 4.17 2.12 -20.41
CA THR A 252 4.49 2.60 -21.76
C THR A 252 5.31 1.60 -22.57
N MET A 253 5.73 0.49 -21.96
CA MET A 253 6.51 -0.53 -22.65
C MET A 253 5.62 -1.35 -23.58
N SER A 254 6.15 -1.68 -24.75
CA SER A 254 5.57 -2.68 -25.65
C SER A 254 5.60 -4.08 -25.02
N GLU A 255 4.75 -4.98 -25.52
CA GLU A 255 4.75 -6.39 -25.07
C GLU A 255 6.08 -7.11 -25.37
N GLU A 256 6.77 -6.72 -26.45
CA GLU A 256 8.09 -7.26 -26.79
C GLU A 256 9.17 -6.83 -25.79
N GLU A 257 9.17 -5.56 -25.38
CA GLU A 257 10.08 -5.05 -24.35
C GLU A 257 9.81 -5.69 -22.98
N LYS A 258 8.53 -5.89 -22.61
CA LYS A 258 8.18 -6.60 -21.37
C LYS A 258 8.70 -8.03 -21.40
N LYS A 259 8.50 -8.74 -22.52
CA LYS A 259 8.94 -10.12 -22.68
C LYS A 259 10.47 -10.25 -22.65
N SER A 260 11.20 -9.31 -23.26
CA SER A 260 12.67 -9.33 -23.26
C SER A 260 13.26 -9.10 -21.88
N LEU A 261 12.57 -8.35 -21.02
CA LEU A 261 12.92 -8.13 -19.61
C LEU A 261 12.33 -9.18 -18.65
N GLY A 262 11.59 -10.17 -19.15
CA GLY A 262 10.95 -11.19 -18.32
C GLY A 262 9.86 -10.65 -17.40
N ILE A 263 9.21 -9.54 -17.76
CA ILE A 263 8.15 -8.92 -16.97
C ILE A 263 6.85 -9.68 -17.21
N GLU A 264 6.36 -10.34 -16.16
CA GLU A 264 5.07 -11.00 -16.13
C GLU A 264 3.98 -10.09 -15.56
N SER A 265 2.71 -10.39 -15.82
CA SER A 265 1.55 -9.82 -15.13
C SER A 265 0.95 -10.77 -14.09
#